data_AF-A0A1B6CX95-F1
#
_entry.id   AF-A0A1B6CX95-F1
#
_cell.length_a   1.000
_cell.length_b   1.000
_cell.length_c   1.000
_cell.angle_alpha   90.00
_cell.angle_beta   90.00
_cell.angle_gamma   90.00
#
_symmetry.space_group_name_H-M   'P 1'
#
loop_
_entity.id
_entity.type
_entity.pdbx_description
1 polymer ?
#
loop_
_entity_poly.entity_id
_entity_poly.type
_entity_poly.pdbx_seq_one_letter_code
_entity_poly.pdbx_strand_id
1 'polypeptide(L)'
;MTLPLRRFLYCFTLKQGTILIAILELLLFAFGLFLLLLGCANTQEIATILEADIEDSAQRQGIVLSSEDWSDDFNLQNEVKLAKAQHLNVVVLVGLYIAVALFSIHLLSCMLLLYGAIMRCRHLLYPWLCIVMFSLVFWCTTILVSMFLAQGYKAIGVFLIGSVHIAKEFFLWLTVYSYYRELGEKELNLCIEEHRIKKHIAANKPYNV
;
A
#
# COMPACT_ATOMS: atom_id res chain seq x y z
N MET A 1 -15.79 16.33 -23.00
CA MET A 1 -16.20 15.51 -21.83
C MET A 1 -15.80 16.28 -20.57
N THR A 2 -16.64 16.30 -19.54
CA THR A 2 -16.38 17.07 -18.32
C THR A 2 -15.34 16.37 -17.44
N LEU A 3 -14.29 17.08 -17.03
CA LEU A 3 -13.35 16.61 -16.01
C LEU A 3 -14.11 16.37 -14.69
N PRO A 4 -13.88 15.26 -13.98
CA PRO A 4 -14.58 14.99 -12.72
C PRO A 4 -14.27 16.02 -11.63
N LEU A 5 -13.03 16.53 -11.59
CA LEU A 5 -12.63 17.67 -10.76
C LEU A 5 -11.87 18.69 -11.60
N ARG A 6 -12.20 19.98 -11.43
CA ARG A 6 -11.54 21.10 -12.14
C ARG A 6 -10.48 21.80 -11.30
N ARG A 7 -10.56 21.70 -9.96
CA ARG A 7 -9.62 22.27 -8.98
C ARG A 7 -9.49 21.35 -7.78
N PHE A 8 -8.30 21.28 -7.18
CA PHE A 8 -8.06 20.56 -5.93
C PHE A 8 -8.30 21.51 -4.74
N LEU A 9 -9.16 21.10 -3.79
CA LEU A 9 -9.54 21.90 -2.61
C LEU A 9 -9.90 23.37 -2.94
N TYR A 10 -10.58 23.61 -4.07
CA TYR A 10 -10.99 24.92 -4.60
C TYR A 10 -9.89 25.95 -4.93
N CYS A 11 -8.71 25.86 -4.31
CA CYS A 11 -7.62 26.83 -4.44
C CYS A 11 -6.42 26.34 -5.26
N PHE A 12 -6.18 25.01 -5.33
CA PHE A 12 -5.00 24.46 -5.98
C PHE A 12 -5.28 23.98 -7.40
N THR A 13 -4.29 24.12 -8.27
CA THR A 13 -4.29 23.47 -9.59
C THR A 13 -4.20 21.95 -9.43
N LEU A 14 -4.76 21.19 -10.36
CA LEU A 14 -4.72 19.71 -10.33
C LEU A 14 -3.28 19.16 -10.28
N LYS A 15 -2.34 19.87 -10.92
CA LYS A 15 -0.91 19.57 -10.85
C LYS A 15 -0.35 19.74 -9.43
N GLN A 16 -0.58 20.89 -8.81
CA GLN A 16 -0.11 21.17 -7.44
C GLN A 16 -0.74 20.20 -6.43
N GLY A 17 -2.04 19.88 -6.61
CA GLY A 17 -2.72 18.87 -5.82
C GLY A 17 -2.05 17.50 -5.94
N THR A 18 -1.82 17.02 -7.16
CA THR A 18 -1.14 15.73 -7.39
C THR A 18 0.27 15.69 -6.79
N ILE A 19 1.05 16.77 -6.92
CA ILE A 19 2.39 16.86 -6.32
C ILE A 19 2.32 16.82 -4.80
N LEU A 20 1.39 17.58 -4.19
CA LEU A 20 1.20 17.61 -2.75
C LEU A 20 0.80 16.21 -2.22
N ILE A 21 -0.14 15.54 -2.90
CA ILE A 21 -0.56 14.17 -2.56
C ILE A 21 0.64 13.23 -2.63
N ALA A 22 1.41 13.27 -3.72
CA ALA A 22 2.57 12.41 -3.89
C ALA A 22 3.61 12.60 -2.79
N ILE A 23 3.89 13.85 -2.38
CA ILE A 23 4.83 14.15 -1.29
C ILE A 23 4.29 13.63 0.05
N LEU A 24 3.02 13.89 0.36
CA LEU A 24 2.40 13.47 1.62
C LEU A 24 2.37 11.95 1.76
N GLU A 25 1.97 11.24 0.69
CA GLU A 25 1.97 9.78 0.70
C GLU A 25 3.38 9.20 0.76
N LEU A 26 4.33 9.79 0.05
CA LEU A 26 5.73 9.35 0.09
C LEU A 26 6.31 9.47 1.49
N LEU A 27 6.04 10.56 2.21
CA LEU A 27 6.44 10.72 3.61
C LEU A 27 5.75 9.69 4.52
N LEU A 28 4.44 9.47 4.33
CA LEU A 28 3.66 8.52 5.11
C LEU A 28 4.17 7.08 4.93
N PHE A 29 4.38 6.64 3.69
CA PHE A 29 4.88 5.30 3.38
C PHE A 29 6.35 5.13 3.78
N ALA A 30 7.19 6.16 3.64
CA ALA A 30 8.58 6.09 4.12
C ALA A 30 8.64 5.94 5.64
N PHE A 31 7.83 6.72 6.37
CA PHE A 31 7.73 6.60 7.83
C PHE A 31 7.15 5.24 8.25
N GLY A 32 6.09 4.78 7.58
CA GLY A 32 5.51 3.45 7.85
C GLY A 32 6.49 2.31 7.57
N LEU A 33 7.26 2.40 6.47
CA LEU A 33 8.30 1.43 6.15
C LEU A 33 9.40 1.41 7.22
N PHE A 34 9.82 2.57 7.71
CA PHE A 34 10.77 2.66 8.83
C PHE A 34 10.24 1.94 10.08
N LEU A 35 8.97 2.16 10.46
CA LEU A 35 8.36 1.48 11.60
C LEU A 35 8.23 -0.04 11.37
N LEU A 36 7.90 -0.47 10.16
CA LEU A 36 7.82 -1.89 9.81
C LEU A 36 9.19 -2.56 9.88
N LEU A 37 10.24 -1.91 9.39
CA LEU A 37 11.61 -2.43 9.48
C LEU A 37 12.08 -2.51 10.94
N LEU A 38 11.74 -1.52 11.76
CA LEU A 38 11.98 -1.58 13.21
C LEU A 38 11.23 -2.75 13.85
N GLY A 39 9.97 -2.96 13.45
CA GLY A 39 9.17 -4.12 13.86
C GLY A 39 9.81 -5.45 13.46
N CYS A 40 10.31 -5.56 12.22
CA CYS A 40 11.03 -6.75 11.75
C CYS A 40 12.27 -7.02 12.60
N ALA A 41 13.09 -6.00 12.88
CA ALA A 41 14.31 -6.17 13.67
C ALA A 41 13.98 -6.70 15.08
N ASN A 42 12.98 -6.12 15.74
CA ASN A 42 12.55 -6.56 17.06
C ASN A 42 11.95 -7.97 17.05
N THR A 43 11.08 -8.30 16.09
CA THR A 43 10.50 -9.65 15.96
C THR A 43 11.55 -10.70 15.61
N GLN A 44 12.56 -10.34 14.81
CA GLN A 44 13.66 -11.23 14.47
C GLN A 44 14.54 -11.53 15.69
N GLU A 45 14.85 -10.54 16.53
CA GLU A 45 15.54 -10.75 17.80
C GLU A 45 14.74 -11.70 18.71
N ILE A 46 13.43 -11.47 18.85
CA ILE A 46 12.53 -12.36 19.60
C ILE A 46 12.53 -13.78 19.02
N ALA A 47 12.58 -13.93 17.69
CA ALA A 47 12.65 -15.24 17.05
C ALA A 47 13.94 -15.99 17.40
N THR A 48 15.09 -15.31 17.41
CA THR A 48 16.37 -15.92 17.76
C THR A 48 16.45 -16.33 19.22
N ILE A 49 15.90 -15.52 20.13
CA ILE A 49 15.83 -15.86 21.56
C ILE A 49 14.94 -17.09 21.77
N LEU A 50 13.79 -17.13 21.08
CA LEU A 50 12.86 -18.25 21.18
C LEU A 50 13.47 -19.56 20.66
N GLU A 51 14.24 -19.50 19.58
CA GLU A 51 14.96 -20.66 19.05
C GLU A 51 16.04 -21.17 20.01
N ALA A 52 16.78 -20.25 20.65
CA ALA A 52 17.75 -20.60 21.69
C ALA A 52 17.10 -21.23 22.93
N ASP A 53 15.95 -20.72 23.38
CA ASP A 53 15.19 -21.29 24.50
C ASP A 53 14.64 -22.69 24.18
N ILE A 54 14.26 -22.94 22.92
CA ILE A 54 13.84 -24.27 22.45
C ILE A 54 15.04 -25.25 22.50
N GLU A 55 16.21 -24.81 22.04
CA GLU A 55 17.42 -25.64 22.06
C GLU A 55 17.84 -25.99 23.50
N ASP A 56 17.85 -25.02 24.42
CA ASP A 56 18.16 -25.26 25.85
C ASP A 56 17.12 -26.20 26.49
N SER A 57 15.84 -26.02 26.17
CA SER A 57 14.76 -26.89 26.67
C SER A 57 14.91 -28.33 26.17
N ALA A 58 15.23 -28.51 24.88
CA ALA A 58 15.47 -29.83 24.30
C ALA A 58 16.69 -30.53 24.93
N GLN A 59 17.77 -29.78 25.20
CA GLN A 59 18.95 -30.31 25.91
C GLN A 59 18.60 -30.74 27.34
N ARG A 60 17.83 -29.94 28.09
CA ARG A 60 17.40 -30.28 29.45
C ARG A 60 16.50 -31.51 29.48
N GLN A 61 15.59 -31.67 28.52
CA GLN A 61 14.72 -32.84 28.44
C GLN A 61 15.49 -34.14 28.11
N GLY A 62 16.51 -34.05 27.26
CA GLY A 62 17.43 -35.17 27.02
C GLY A 62 18.18 -35.62 28.28
N ILE A 63 18.42 -34.70 29.21
CA ILE A 63 19.04 -34.98 30.52
C ILE A 63 18.01 -35.52 31.54
N VAL A 64 16.78 -35.00 31.56
CA VAL A 64 15.72 -35.41 32.50
C VAL A 64 15.16 -36.80 32.19
N LEU A 65 15.16 -37.27 30.94
CA LEU A 65 14.85 -38.68 30.60
C LEU A 65 15.79 -39.68 31.29
N SER A 66 16.91 -39.23 31.87
CA SER A 66 17.81 -40.05 32.70
C SER A 66 17.48 -40.04 34.20
N SER A 67 16.52 -39.24 34.67
CA SER A 67 16.12 -39.15 36.07
C SER A 67 14.60 -39.09 36.18
N GLU A 68 13.99 -40.22 36.55
CA GLU A 68 12.54 -40.35 36.75
C GLU A 68 11.96 -39.30 37.71
N ASP A 69 10.71 -38.92 37.41
CA ASP A 69 9.59 -38.72 38.33
C ASP A 69 9.08 -37.28 38.61
N TRP A 70 7.75 -37.10 38.46
CA TRP A 70 6.86 -36.01 38.94
C TRP A 70 6.66 -34.67 38.21
N SER A 71 7.24 -34.39 37.03
CA SER A 71 7.07 -33.06 36.36
C SER A 71 6.36 -33.02 34.99
N ASP A 72 5.72 -34.12 34.57
CA ASP A 72 5.21 -34.26 33.19
C ASP A 72 4.09 -33.28 32.80
N ASP A 73 3.11 -33.00 33.68
CA ASP A 73 1.97 -32.14 33.31
C ASP A 73 2.37 -30.66 33.17
N PHE A 74 3.31 -30.19 33.99
CA PHE A 74 3.83 -28.82 33.92
C PHE A 74 4.76 -28.61 32.72
N ASN A 75 5.60 -29.61 32.39
CA ASN A 75 6.47 -29.58 31.21
C ASN A 75 5.65 -29.61 29.92
N LEU A 76 4.62 -30.46 29.84
CA LEU A 76 3.72 -30.55 28.68
C LEU A 76 2.98 -29.23 28.41
N GLN A 77 2.48 -28.56 29.46
CA GLN A 77 1.78 -27.28 29.29
C GLN A 77 2.73 -26.16 28.82
N ASN A 78 3.98 -26.17 29.26
CA ASN A 78 4.99 -25.20 28.84
C ASN A 78 5.45 -25.45 27.39
N GLU A 79 5.62 -26.70 26.98
CA GLU A 79 5.91 -27.06 25.59
C GLU A 79 4.80 -26.62 24.63
N VAL A 80 3.53 -26.86 24.97
CA VAL A 80 2.40 -26.44 24.14
C VAL A 80 2.32 -24.91 24.03
N LYS A 81 2.61 -24.18 25.11
CA LYS A 81 2.68 -22.70 25.10
C LYS A 81 3.85 -22.21 24.23
N LEU A 82 5.01 -22.87 24.32
CA LEU A 82 6.21 -22.53 23.55
C LEU A 82 5.99 -22.76 22.04
N ALA A 83 5.44 -23.92 21.66
CA ALA A 83 5.10 -24.23 20.28
C ALA A 83 4.07 -23.25 19.70
N LYS A 84 3.07 -22.85 20.50
CA LYS A 84 2.09 -21.83 20.10
C LYS A 84 2.72 -20.45 19.92
N ALA A 85 3.63 -20.05 20.82
CA ALA A 85 4.36 -18.79 20.73
C ALA A 85 5.26 -18.76 19.49
N GLN A 86 5.92 -19.87 19.16
CA GLN A 86 6.76 -20.01 17.98
C GLN A 86 5.96 -19.89 16.68
N HIS A 87 4.85 -20.63 16.56
CA HIS A 87 3.99 -20.52 15.39
C HIS A 87 3.46 -19.10 15.21
N LEU A 88 3.02 -18.45 16.30
CA LEU A 88 2.58 -17.06 16.25
C LEU A 88 3.70 -16.12 15.80
N ASN A 89 4.91 -16.29 16.34
CA ASN A 89 6.06 -15.45 16.00
C ASN A 89 6.45 -15.59 14.53
N VAL A 90 6.46 -16.81 13.98
CA VAL A 90 6.71 -17.06 12.56
C VAL A 90 5.63 -16.40 11.69
N VAL A 91 4.35 -16.54 12.05
CA VAL A 91 3.25 -15.90 11.32
C VAL A 91 3.37 -14.37 11.33
N VAL A 92 3.72 -13.77 12.48
CA VAL A 92 3.94 -12.33 12.60
C VAL A 92 5.13 -11.89 11.76
N LEU A 93 6.25 -12.62 11.80
CA LEU A 93 7.45 -12.32 11.03
C LEU A 93 7.18 -12.37 9.51
N VAL A 94 6.54 -13.43 9.04
CA VAL A 94 6.13 -13.57 7.63
C VAL A 94 5.17 -12.44 7.23
N GLY A 95 4.20 -12.11 8.10
CA GLY A 95 3.28 -11.00 7.89
C GLY A 95 4.00 -9.64 7.77
N LEU A 96 5.00 -9.39 8.62
CA LEU A 96 5.82 -8.18 8.58
C LEU A 96 6.63 -8.10 7.27
N TYR A 97 7.23 -9.20 6.80
CA TYR A 97 7.94 -9.20 5.51
C TYR A 97 7.02 -8.91 4.32
N ILE A 98 5.81 -9.50 4.31
CA ILE A 98 4.80 -9.20 3.29
C ILE A 98 4.42 -7.72 3.34
N ALA A 99 4.20 -7.17 4.54
CA ALA A 99 3.88 -5.75 4.71
C ALA A 99 5.01 -4.84 4.20
N VAL A 100 6.27 -5.15 4.52
CA VAL A 100 7.46 -4.42 4.02
C VAL A 100 7.51 -4.43 2.49
N ALA A 101 7.25 -5.58 1.86
CA ALA A 101 7.20 -5.69 0.39
C ALA A 101 6.10 -4.82 -0.20
N LEU A 102 4.88 -4.86 0.35
CA LEU A 102 3.75 -4.07 -0.11
C LEU A 102 3.98 -2.56 0.06
N PHE A 103 4.54 -2.13 1.19
CA PHE A 103 4.90 -0.73 1.44
C PHE A 103 6.00 -0.26 0.48
N SER A 104 6.98 -1.10 0.19
CA SER A 104 8.05 -0.79 -0.76
C SER A 104 7.51 -0.60 -2.18
N ILE A 105 6.60 -1.46 -2.63
CA ILE A 105 5.93 -1.33 -3.94
C ILE A 105 5.11 -0.03 -3.99
N HIS A 106 4.36 0.29 -2.93
CA HIS A 106 3.61 1.55 -2.84
C HIS A 106 4.54 2.78 -2.87
N LEU A 107 5.67 2.73 -2.15
CA LEU A 107 6.66 3.81 -2.11
C LEU A 107 7.26 4.06 -3.50
N LEU A 108 7.65 2.99 -4.22
CA LEU A 108 8.12 3.10 -5.60
C LEU A 108 7.05 3.69 -6.52
N SER A 109 5.80 3.29 -6.35
CA SER A 109 4.68 3.86 -7.11
C SER A 109 4.45 5.35 -6.82
N CYS A 110 4.61 5.78 -5.57
CA CYS A 110 4.54 7.18 -5.18
C CYS A 110 5.71 8.00 -5.78
N MET A 111 6.92 7.43 -5.84
CA MET A 111 8.06 8.05 -6.52
C MET A 111 7.78 8.24 -8.02
N LEU A 112 7.21 7.22 -8.68
CA LEU A 112 6.78 7.30 -10.09
C LEU A 112 5.68 8.35 -10.28
N LEU A 113 4.71 8.42 -9.37
CA LEU A 113 3.67 9.45 -9.38
C LEU A 113 4.26 10.85 -9.29
N LEU A 114 5.17 11.08 -8.33
CA LEU A 114 5.83 12.38 -8.13
C LEU A 114 6.63 12.77 -9.37
N TYR A 115 7.44 11.84 -9.88
CA TYR A 115 8.24 12.07 -11.09
C TYR A 115 7.37 12.34 -12.32
N GLY A 116 6.30 11.55 -12.52
CA GLY A 116 5.34 11.74 -13.60
C GLY A 116 4.57 13.05 -13.49
N ALA A 117 4.25 13.51 -12.27
CA ALA A 117 3.57 14.77 -12.03
C ALA A 117 4.47 15.98 -12.37
N ILE A 118 5.78 15.88 -12.09
CA ILE A 118 6.79 16.89 -12.43
C ILE A 118 7.02 16.92 -13.95
N MET A 119 7.32 15.76 -14.55
CA MET A 119 7.62 15.60 -15.97
C MET A 119 6.40 15.66 -16.89
N ARG A 120 5.19 15.76 -16.33
CA ARG A 120 3.90 15.79 -17.07
C ARG A 120 3.70 14.56 -17.96
N CYS A 121 4.23 13.40 -17.57
CA CYS A 121 4.13 12.17 -18.34
C CYS A 121 3.07 11.25 -17.74
N ARG A 122 1.97 11.06 -18.48
CA ARG A 122 0.78 10.32 -17.99
C ARG A 122 1.06 8.86 -17.65
N HIS A 123 1.99 8.21 -18.36
CA HIS A 123 2.27 6.78 -18.21
C HIS A 123 2.84 6.44 -16.82
N LEU A 124 3.56 7.39 -16.20
CA LEU A 124 4.16 7.23 -14.88
C LEU A 124 3.14 7.37 -13.73
N LEU A 125 1.96 7.95 -13.98
CA LEU A 125 0.89 8.07 -13.00
C LEU A 125 0.04 6.78 -12.90
N TYR A 126 0.07 5.94 -13.95
CA TYR A 126 -0.78 4.77 -14.06
C TYR A 126 -0.55 3.71 -12.97
N PRO A 127 0.69 3.33 -12.63
CA PRO A 127 0.94 2.32 -11.59
C PRO A 127 0.32 2.69 -10.24
N TRP A 128 0.40 3.98 -9.85
CA TRP A 128 -0.17 4.45 -8.59
C TRP A 128 -1.70 4.42 -8.61
N LEU A 129 -2.31 4.85 -9.72
CA LEU A 129 -3.77 4.80 -9.89
C LEU A 129 -4.33 3.37 -9.80
N CYS A 130 -3.63 2.39 -10.37
CA CYS A 130 -4.02 0.98 -10.28
C CYS A 130 -3.91 0.47 -8.84
N ILE A 131 -2.78 0.72 -8.18
CA ILE A 131 -2.55 0.27 -6.80
C ILE A 131 -3.62 0.83 -5.87
N VAL A 132 -3.89 2.14 -5.90
CA VAL A 132 -4.90 2.76 -5.04
C VAL A 132 -6.31 2.23 -5.35
N MET A 133 -6.63 1.92 -6.61
CA MET A 133 -7.91 1.30 -6.96
C MET A 133 -8.05 -0.10 -6.35
N PHE A 134 -7.02 -0.94 -6.41
CA PHE A 134 -7.04 -2.25 -5.76
C PHE A 134 -7.12 -2.12 -4.23
N SER A 135 -6.40 -1.16 -3.65
CA SER A 135 -6.47 -0.87 -2.22
C SER A 135 -7.87 -0.43 -1.79
N LEU A 136 -8.54 0.43 -2.56
CA LEU A 136 -9.93 0.83 -2.30
C LEU A 136 -10.89 -0.37 -2.29
N VAL A 137 -10.76 -1.28 -3.27
CA VAL A 137 -11.58 -2.51 -3.32
C VAL A 137 -11.32 -3.37 -2.09
N PHE A 138 -10.04 -3.53 -1.70
CA PHE A 138 -9.66 -4.30 -0.53
C PHE A 138 -10.18 -3.68 0.79
N TRP A 139 -10.16 -2.35 0.92
CA TRP A 139 -10.73 -1.66 2.08
C TRP A 139 -12.25 -1.82 2.12
N CYS A 140 -12.94 -1.69 0.99
CA CYS A 140 -14.38 -1.94 0.89
C CYS A 140 -14.74 -3.36 1.34
N THR A 141 -14.03 -4.39 0.88
CA THR A 141 -14.31 -5.77 1.30
C THR A 141 -14.03 -5.97 2.79
N THR A 142 -12.95 -5.39 3.31
CA THR A 142 -12.59 -5.46 4.74
C THR A 142 -13.66 -4.81 5.63
N ILE A 143 -14.18 -3.64 5.24
CA ILE A 143 -15.24 -2.95 5.97
C ILE A 143 -16.55 -3.74 5.92
N LEU A 144 -16.89 -4.33 4.78
CA LEU A 144 -18.06 -5.19 4.66
C LEU A 144 -17.95 -6.43 5.56
N VAL A 145 -16.81 -7.14 5.51
CA VAL A 145 -16.59 -8.33 6.35
C VAL A 145 -16.59 -7.98 7.84
N SER A 146 -15.92 -6.88 8.22
CA SER A 146 -15.90 -6.45 9.63
C SER A 146 -17.27 -6.02 10.13
N MET A 147 -18.14 -5.45 9.28
CA MET A 147 -19.52 -5.15 9.63
C MET A 147 -20.34 -6.40 9.93
N PHE A 148 -20.13 -7.51 9.20
CA PHE A 148 -20.80 -8.78 9.48
C PHE A 148 -20.29 -9.45 10.77
N LEU A 149 -19.01 -9.25 11.11
CA LEU A 149 -18.40 -9.84 12.30
C LEU A 149 -18.65 -9.02 13.58
N ALA A 150 -18.79 -7.70 13.46
CA ALA A 150 -18.99 -6.82 14.59
C ALA A 150 -20.44 -6.87 15.10
N GLN A 151 -20.61 -7.13 16.40
CA GLN A 151 -21.93 -7.13 17.05
C GLN A 151 -22.25 -5.76 17.68
N GLY A 152 -23.47 -5.26 17.43
CA GLY A 152 -24.02 -4.08 18.08
C GLY A 152 -23.38 -2.75 17.68
N TYR A 153 -23.30 -1.81 18.63
CA TYR A 153 -22.86 -0.42 18.40
C TYR A 153 -21.42 -0.28 17.84
N LYS A 154 -20.57 -1.30 18.06
CA LYS A 154 -19.19 -1.32 17.54
C LYS A 154 -19.15 -1.40 16.01
N ALA A 155 -20.12 -2.07 15.38
CA ALA A 155 -20.22 -2.17 13.93
C ALA A 155 -20.44 -0.80 13.27
N ILE A 156 -21.27 0.04 13.89
CA ILE A 156 -21.55 1.40 13.42
C ILE A 156 -20.27 2.26 13.47
N GLY A 157 -19.50 2.15 14.56
CA GLY A 157 -18.22 2.85 14.70
C GLY A 157 -17.21 2.48 13.61
N VAL A 158 -17.03 1.17 13.36
CA VAL A 158 -16.15 0.67 12.30
C VAL A 158 -16.60 1.14 10.93
N PHE A 159 -17.91 1.13 10.66
CA PHE A 159 -18.46 1.61 9.39
C PHE A 159 -18.23 3.10 9.17
N LEU A 160 -18.45 3.94 10.19
CA LEU A 160 -18.22 5.39 10.07
C LEU A 160 -16.75 5.73 9.84
N ILE A 161 -15.84 5.15 10.62
CA ILE A 161 -14.40 5.40 10.44
C ILE A 161 -13.94 4.86 9.08
N GLY A 162 -14.37 3.66 8.71
CA GLY A 162 -14.03 3.02 7.45
C GLY A 162 -14.56 3.79 6.24
N SER A 163 -15.80 4.28 6.28
CA SER A 163 -16.38 5.08 5.19
C SER A 163 -15.66 6.42 5.01
N VAL A 164 -15.26 7.09 6.10
CA VAL A 164 -14.44 8.32 6.02
C VAL A 164 -13.08 8.02 5.40
N HIS A 165 -12.47 6.88 5.74
CA HIS A 165 -11.21 6.45 5.14
C HIS A 165 -11.33 6.20 3.64
N ILE A 166 -12.33 5.42 3.21
CA ILE A 166 -12.62 5.18 1.79
C ILE A 166 -12.89 6.50 1.06
N ALA A 167 -13.69 7.39 1.63
CA ALA A 167 -14.03 8.66 1.01
C ALA A 167 -12.78 9.53 0.79
N LYS A 168 -11.87 9.58 1.76
CA LYS A 168 -10.58 10.27 1.62
C LYS A 168 -9.75 9.66 0.50
N GLU A 169 -9.51 8.35 0.51
CA GLU A 169 -8.71 7.67 -0.51
C GLU A 169 -9.31 7.83 -1.91
N PHE A 170 -10.64 7.70 -2.03
CA PHE A 170 -11.36 7.89 -3.28
C PHE A 170 -11.23 9.33 -3.80
N PHE A 171 -11.26 10.33 -2.91
CA PHE A 171 -11.05 11.73 -3.28
C PHE A 171 -9.61 11.99 -3.79
N LEU A 172 -8.61 11.40 -3.15
CA LEU A 172 -7.22 11.47 -3.61
C LEU A 172 -7.06 10.82 -4.99
N TRP A 173 -7.62 9.63 -5.15
CA TRP A 173 -7.64 8.91 -6.43
C TRP A 173 -8.30 9.74 -7.54
N LEU A 174 -9.48 10.32 -7.28
CA LEU A 174 -10.18 11.18 -8.23
C LEU A 174 -9.36 12.41 -8.64
N THR A 175 -8.61 12.99 -7.70
CA THR A 175 -7.74 14.15 -7.99
C THR A 175 -6.65 13.78 -8.98
N VAL A 176 -5.93 12.69 -8.71
CA VAL A 176 -4.85 12.21 -9.58
C VAL A 176 -5.40 11.72 -10.92
N TYR A 177 -6.53 11.03 -10.91
CA TYR A 177 -7.22 10.58 -12.13
C TYR A 177 -7.66 11.77 -13.01
N SER A 178 -8.18 12.84 -12.38
CA SER A 178 -8.55 14.07 -13.10
C SER A 178 -7.33 14.72 -13.76
N TYR A 179 -6.19 14.75 -13.05
CA TYR A 179 -4.94 15.25 -13.61
C TYR A 179 -4.38 14.35 -14.72
N TYR A 180 -4.47 13.03 -14.57
CA TYR A 180 -4.13 12.06 -15.61
C TYR A 180 -4.95 12.28 -16.89
N ARG A 181 -6.26 12.51 -16.75
CA ARG A 181 -7.13 12.85 -17.89
C ARG A 181 -6.78 14.19 -18.52
N GLU A 182 -6.49 15.21 -17.72
CA GLU A 182 -6.07 16.53 -18.22
C GLU A 182 -4.80 16.43 -19.08
N LEU A 183 -3.84 15.59 -18.69
CA LEU A 183 -2.65 15.32 -19.49
C LEU A 183 -2.98 14.61 -20.80
N GLY A 184 -3.87 13.60 -20.77
CA GLY A 184 -4.30 12.89 -21.97
C GLY A 184 -5.03 13.78 -22.98
N GLU A 185 -5.89 14.69 -22.51
CA GLU A 185 -6.59 15.65 -23.39
C GLU A 185 -5.60 16.65 -24.03
N LYS A 186 -4.57 17.08 -23.30
CA LYS A 186 -3.50 17.95 -23.85
C LYS A 186 -2.66 17.24 -24.92
N GLU A 187 -2.26 15.99 -24.67
CA GLU A 187 -1.51 15.19 -25.65
C GLU A 187 -2.33 14.97 -26.94
N LEU A 188 -3.62 14.64 -26.81
CA LEU A 188 -4.50 14.44 -27.96
C LEU A 188 -4.66 15.72 -28.79
N ASN A 189 -4.87 16.87 -28.14
CA ASN A 189 -5.01 18.15 -28.85
C ASN A 189 -3.74 18.55 -29.60
N LEU A 190 -2.55 18.26 -29.03
CA LEU A 190 -1.27 18.48 -29.71
C LEU A 190 -1.13 17.60 -30.96
N CYS A 191 -1.51 16.33 -30.87
CA CYS A 191 -1.47 15.40 -32.00
C CYS A 191 -2.43 15.82 -33.13
N ILE A 192 -3.64 16.27 -32.78
CA ILE A 192 -4.62 16.79 -33.76
C ILE A 192 -4.08 18.03 -34.46
N GLU A 193 -3.49 18.96 -33.71
CA GLU A 193 -2.96 20.20 -34.29
C GLU A 193 -1.76 19.92 -35.20
N GLU A 194 -0.86 19.00 -34.80
CA GLU A 194 0.24 18.55 -35.66
C GLU A 194 -0.28 17.92 -36.96
N HIS A 195 -1.33 17.10 -36.88
CA HIS A 195 -1.95 16.50 -38.05
C HIS A 195 -2.61 17.55 -38.96
N ARG A 196 -3.27 18.56 -38.37
CA ARG A 196 -3.86 19.69 -39.10
C ARG A 196 -2.80 20.49 -39.86
N ILE A 197 -1.67 20.79 -39.21
CA ILE A 197 -0.54 21.51 -39.82
C ILE A 197 0.04 20.69 -40.97
N LYS A 198 0.31 19.39 -40.77
CA LYS A 198 0.83 18.50 -41.83
C LYS A 198 -0.12 18.43 -43.03
N LYS A 199 -1.43 18.36 -42.80
CA LYS A 199 -2.45 18.37 -43.85
C LYS A 199 -2.44 19.68 -44.64
N HIS A 200 -2.33 20.82 -43.96
CA HIS A 200 -2.26 22.13 -44.61
C HIS A 200 -0.99 22.30 -45.45
N ILE A 201 0.16 21.82 -44.97
CA ILE A 201 1.42 21.83 -45.72
C ILE A 201 1.32 20.94 -46.97
N ALA A 202 0.72 19.75 -46.85
CA ALA A 202 0.54 18.84 -47.98
C ALA A 202 -0.39 19.43 -49.07
N ALA A 203 -1.45 20.12 -48.66
CA ALA A 203 -2.40 20.76 -49.58
C ALA A 203 -1.80 21.96 -50.34
N ASN A 204 -0.85 22.67 -49.73
CA ASN A 204 -0.19 23.84 -50.34
C ASN A 204 1.16 23.51 -51.00
N LYS A 205 1.51 22.23 -51.17
CA LYS A 205 2.75 21.86 -51.84
C LYS A 205 2.61 22.19 -53.33
N PRO A 206 3.39 23.15 -53.87
CA PRO A 206 3.29 23.50 -55.28
C PRO A 206 3.65 22.26 -56.12
N TYR A 207 2.81 21.98 -57.13
CA TYR A 207 3.16 21.04 -58.18
C TYR A 207 4.34 21.65 -58.94
N ASN A 208 5.56 21.28 -58.57
CA ASN A 208 6.73 21.53 -59.40
C ASN A 208 6.57 20.64 -60.64
N VAL A 209 6.02 21.24 -61.69
CA VAL A 209 6.08 20.76 -63.08
C VAL A 209 7.36 21.26 -63.70
#